data_AF-A0A934L3P0-F1
#
_entry.id   AF-A0A934L3P0-F1
#
_cell.length_a   1.000
_cell.length_b   1.000
_cell.length_c   1.000
_cell.angle_alpha   90.00
_cell.angle_beta   90.00
_cell.angle_gamma   90.00
#
_symmetry.space_group_name_H-M   'P 1'
#
loop_
_entity.id
_entity.type
_entity.pdbx_description
1 polymer ?
#
loop_
_entity_poly.entity_id
_entity_poly.type
_entity_poly.pdbx_seq_one_letter_code
_entity_poly.pdbx_strand_id
1 'polypeptide(L)'
;MTRTIALFLTVALAAAAAGSAQDPTATNQAQTDWRMPFRSPGQNVLPLEPIFQHLRPMYRTAQTAPRERKRFDETGAEVVDDPSWTRHHQELLAMQQDPGYLSVIIRDSQHVTDRRIAFYGAFYVPVVEHVFNLITHIPGEPVREVREEAFLRAVEYLAVHFSRRNDGDLEEWRRLEVGPAGTRPPRPGDWSFALDPAPFAALLTIGEDADRRQVLWFFARCVDIRRDFARDVLNAIRPTLKTLLAGDPSPVRAAARDLLDRMDPDAKSTRPAADASGTELVAWLMRVDHELFPPIRRISSGLVELWPSDDLDRVVRVGEAALQTGAAGSTVAGKTGDGSAYRGLQIAEVLEPLDRLGLFPGMVITAVNGVPVADAVGLLNLLRRTAATTRSYLVEYVGPDQRIAAIEYRRR
;
A
#
# COMPACT_ATOMS: atom_id res chain seq x y z
N MET A 1 -17.49 -48.89 -33.17
CA MET A 1 -16.25 -48.49 -32.47
C MET A 1 -16.35 -47.00 -32.18
N THR A 2 -17.28 -46.48 -31.36
CA THR A 2 -17.55 -46.67 -29.92
C THR A 2 -16.38 -46.34 -28.99
N ARG A 3 -16.50 -45.15 -28.37
CA ARG A 3 -16.13 -44.79 -26.99
C ARG A 3 -14.64 -44.82 -26.64
N THR A 4 -14.05 -43.65 -26.44
CA THR A 4 -13.40 -43.17 -25.19
C THR A 4 -12.64 -41.89 -25.53
N ILE A 5 -13.19 -40.72 -25.18
CA ILE A 5 -12.56 -39.39 -24.91
C ILE A 5 -13.76 -38.43 -24.77
N ALA A 6 -14.50 -38.63 -23.68
CA ALA A 6 -15.59 -37.76 -23.22
C ALA A 6 -15.71 -37.98 -21.71
N LEU A 7 -14.64 -37.66 -20.97
CA LEU A 7 -14.65 -37.67 -19.52
C LEU A 7 -13.40 -36.97 -18.97
N PHE A 8 -13.34 -35.63 -19.00
CA PHE A 8 -12.56 -34.83 -18.03
C PHE A 8 -13.01 -33.36 -17.97
N LEU A 9 -14.24 -33.06 -18.41
CA LEU A 9 -14.79 -31.71 -18.49
C LEU A 9 -16.23 -31.67 -17.98
N THR A 10 -16.51 -32.24 -16.80
CA THR A 10 -17.84 -32.14 -16.15
C THR A 10 -17.89 -32.56 -14.67
N VAL A 11 -16.90 -32.24 -13.82
CA VAL A 11 -17.01 -32.44 -12.34
C VAL A 11 -16.47 -31.26 -11.50
N ALA A 12 -16.38 -30.04 -12.05
CA ALA A 12 -16.05 -28.85 -11.26
C ALA A 12 -17.15 -27.76 -11.27
N LEU A 13 -18.31 -28.04 -11.89
CA LEU A 13 -19.48 -27.15 -11.91
C LEU A 13 -20.74 -27.94 -11.54
N ALA A 14 -20.87 -28.37 -10.28
CA ALA A 14 -22.15 -28.81 -9.69
C ALA A 14 -22.07 -29.03 -8.17
N ALA A 15 -21.34 -28.19 -7.43
CA ALA A 15 -21.30 -28.24 -5.96
C ALA A 15 -21.37 -26.84 -5.33
N ALA A 16 -22.14 -25.94 -5.95
CA ALA A 16 -22.37 -24.57 -5.46
C ALA A 16 -23.87 -24.18 -5.45
N ALA A 17 -24.78 -25.16 -5.35
CA ALA A 17 -26.21 -24.90 -5.33
C ALA A 17 -26.96 -25.95 -4.49
N ALA A 18 -26.85 -25.85 -3.17
CA ALA A 18 -27.82 -26.34 -2.17
C ALA A 18 -27.30 -26.05 -0.76
N GLY A 19 -27.19 -24.77 -0.40
CA GLY A 19 -27.07 -24.31 0.97
C GLY A 19 -28.34 -23.57 1.32
N SER A 20 -29.18 -24.20 2.14
CA SER A 20 -30.44 -23.69 2.67
C SER A 20 -30.35 -22.25 3.18
N ALA A 21 -31.33 -21.44 2.79
CA ALA A 21 -31.60 -20.12 3.33
C ALA A 21 -31.68 -20.18 4.87
N GLN A 22 -30.80 -19.44 5.52
CA GLN A 22 -30.94 -19.00 6.91
C GLN A 22 -31.08 -17.48 6.89
N ASP A 23 -32.11 -16.99 7.57
CA ASP A 23 -32.39 -15.57 7.78
C ASP A 23 -31.13 -14.81 8.24
N PRO A 24 -30.70 -13.73 7.55
CA PRO A 24 -29.56 -12.94 7.99
C PRO A 24 -29.89 -11.92 9.10
N THR A 25 -31.09 -11.95 9.68
CA THR A 25 -31.43 -11.14 10.85
C THR A 25 -31.16 -11.92 12.13
N ALA A 26 -30.15 -11.47 12.88
CA ALA A 26 -29.61 -12.06 14.11
C ALA A 26 -28.81 -13.35 13.83
N THR A 27 -27.49 -13.39 13.95
CA THR A 27 -26.77 -13.18 15.21
C THR A 27 -25.28 -13.21 14.86
N ASN A 28 -24.60 -12.06 14.80
CA ASN A 28 -23.14 -11.92 14.94
C ASN A 28 -22.74 -10.43 14.93
N GLN A 29 -23.39 -9.66 15.79
CA GLN A 29 -23.03 -8.27 16.12
C GLN A 29 -21.89 -8.26 17.16
N ALA A 30 -20.90 -9.14 16.99
CA ALA A 30 -19.85 -9.43 17.95
C ALA A 30 -18.48 -9.49 17.26
N GLN A 31 -18.06 -8.33 16.73
CA GLN A 31 -16.69 -7.83 16.62
C GLN A 31 -16.81 -6.57 15.77
N THR A 32 -16.99 -5.43 16.43
CA THR A 32 -16.90 -4.12 15.79
C THR A 32 -15.51 -4.02 15.16
N ASP A 33 -15.42 -4.25 13.85
CA ASP A 33 -14.19 -4.07 13.10
C ASP A 33 -13.69 -2.66 13.42
N TRP A 34 -12.54 -2.53 14.09
CA TRP A 34 -11.97 -1.24 14.45
C TRP A 34 -11.70 -0.36 13.22
N ARG A 35 -11.70 -0.97 12.03
CA ARG A 35 -11.59 -0.33 10.72
C ARG A 35 -12.89 0.31 10.24
N MET A 36 -14.03 0.00 10.86
CA MET A 36 -15.31 0.61 10.53
C MET A 36 -15.49 1.92 11.31
N PRO A 37 -15.85 3.03 10.63
CA PRO A 37 -16.00 4.33 11.26
C PRO A 37 -17.09 4.31 12.36
N PHE A 38 -16.78 4.80 13.56
CA PHE A 38 -17.73 4.96 14.66
C PHE A 38 -18.72 6.10 14.34
N ARG A 39 -19.82 5.79 13.66
CA ARG A 39 -20.79 6.82 13.23
C ARG A 39 -21.83 7.21 14.26
N SER A 40 -21.96 6.44 15.34
CA SER A 40 -23.00 6.61 16.34
C SER A 40 -22.41 6.60 17.76
N PRO A 41 -21.56 7.58 18.12
CA PRO A 41 -21.09 7.72 19.49
C PRO A 41 -22.30 8.02 20.39
N GLY A 42 -22.55 7.14 21.36
CA GLY A 42 -23.72 7.21 22.23
C GLY A 42 -23.41 7.06 23.71
N GLN A 43 -22.14 6.96 24.08
CA GLN A 43 -21.75 6.79 25.48
C GLN A 43 -21.50 8.14 26.14
N ASN A 44 -21.92 8.27 27.39
CA ASN A 44 -21.56 9.41 28.23
C ASN A 44 -20.16 9.19 28.81
N VAL A 45 -19.14 9.35 27.98
CA VAL A 45 -17.74 9.26 28.40
C VAL A 45 -17.31 10.62 28.95
N LEU A 46 -16.91 10.65 30.22
CA LEU A 46 -16.45 11.88 30.86
C LEU A 46 -15.00 12.20 30.49
N PRO A 47 -14.70 13.45 30.11
CA PRO A 47 -13.34 13.94 29.97
C PRO A 47 -12.50 13.77 31.26
N LEU A 48 -11.25 13.34 31.15
CA LEU A 48 -10.28 13.35 32.24
C LEU A 48 -9.90 14.81 32.44
N GLU A 49 -10.47 15.38 33.48
CA GLU A 49 -10.35 16.80 33.75
C GLU A 49 -8.90 17.31 33.82
N PRO A 50 -7.90 16.57 34.36
CA PRO A 50 -6.51 17.04 34.35
C PRO A 50 -5.93 17.33 32.96
N ILE A 51 -6.35 16.58 31.94
CA ILE A 51 -5.92 16.80 30.55
C ILE A 51 -6.80 17.87 29.89
N PHE A 52 -8.12 17.76 30.04
CA PHE A 52 -9.07 18.63 29.34
C PHE A 52 -9.09 20.06 29.87
N GLN A 53 -8.72 20.29 31.14
CA GLN A 53 -8.54 21.64 31.70
C GLN A 53 -7.43 22.43 30.97
N HIS A 54 -6.50 21.76 30.27
CA HIS A 54 -5.45 22.38 29.48
C HIS A 54 -5.78 22.38 27.98
N LEU A 55 -6.34 21.28 27.46
CA LEU A 55 -6.77 21.21 26.06
C LEU A 55 -7.87 22.22 25.71
N ARG A 56 -8.86 22.44 26.60
CA ARG A 56 -9.96 23.39 26.35
C ARG A 56 -9.47 24.83 26.13
N PRO A 57 -8.63 25.42 27.03
CA PRO A 57 -8.04 26.74 26.78
C PRO A 57 -7.15 26.80 25.53
N MET A 58 -6.32 25.78 25.28
CA MET A 58 -5.48 25.74 24.08
C MET A 58 -6.34 25.78 22.81
N TYR A 59 -7.31 24.88 22.71
CA TYR A 59 -8.23 24.80 21.59
C TYR A 59 -9.01 26.10 21.40
N ARG A 60 -9.58 26.67 22.48
CA ARG A 60 -10.30 27.95 22.42
C ARG A 60 -9.42 29.06 21.85
N THR A 61 -8.17 29.14 22.31
CA THR A 61 -7.21 30.16 21.86
C THR A 61 -6.85 29.96 20.39
N ALA A 62 -6.65 28.72 19.95
CA ALA A 62 -6.39 28.39 18.53
C ALA A 62 -7.58 28.74 17.62
N GLN A 63 -8.81 28.63 18.11
CA GLN A 63 -10.01 28.96 17.34
C GLN A 63 -10.22 30.47 17.19
N THR A 64 -9.88 31.26 18.20
CA THR A 64 -10.09 32.72 18.17
C THR A 64 -8.87 33.51 17.70
N ALA A 65 -7.68 32.91 17.68
CA ALA A 65 -6.46 33.58 17.25
C ALA A 65 -6.49 33.94 15.75
N PRO A 66 -6.08 35.18 15.39
CA PRO A 66 -5.84 35.57 14.00
C PRO A 66 -4.87 34.62 13.29
N ARG A 67 -5.05 34.44 11.99
CA ARG A 67 -4.23 33.51 11.18
C ARG A 67 -2.72 33.77 11.31
N GLU A 68 -2.32 35.03 11.39
CA GLU A 68 -0.92 35.46 11.53
C GLU A 68 -0.24 34.96 12.82
N ARG A 69 -1.03 34.65 13.86
CA ARG A 69 -0.54 34.10 15.14
C ARG A 69 -0.53 32.58 15.18
N LYS A 70 -0.95 31.90 14.12
CA LYS A 70 -1.04 30.44 14.03
C LYS A 70 -0.07 29.90 13.00
N ARG A 71 0.65 28.85 13.37
CA ARG A 71 1.54 28.12 12.47
C ARG A 71 1.60 26.65 12.88
N PHE A 72 2.16 25.82 12.03
CA PHE A 72 2.60 24.47 12.41
C PHE A 72 4.09 24.53 12.70
N ASP A 73 4.53 23.89 13.77
CA ASP A 73 5.94 23.86 14.18
C ASP A 73 6.73 22.72 13.49
N GLU A 74 7.99 22.54 13.89
CA GLU A 74 8.87 21.49 13.37
C GLU A 74 8.42 20.06 13.71
N THR A 75 7.45 19.92 14.63
CA THR A 75 6.81 18.65 14.96
C THR A 75 5.53 18.43 14.16
N GLY A 76 5.09 19.42 13.37
CA GLY A 76 3.85 19.41 12.61
C GLY A 76 2.61 19.63 13.48
N ALA A 77 2.79 20.04 14.75
CA ALA A 77 1.69 20.41 15.64
C ALA A 77 1.32 21.88 15.43
N GLU A 78 0.03 22.20 15.56
CA GLU A 78 -0.43 23.59 15.53
C GLU A 78 0.08 24.32 16.78
N VAL A 79 0.71 25.47 16.60
CA VAL A 79 1.14 26.35 17.70
C VAL A 79 0.54 27.73 17.52
N VAL A 80 0.19 28.34 18.64
CA VAL A 80 -0.36 29.69 18.68
C VAL A 80 0.62 30.57 19.44
N ASP A 81 1.00 31.70 18.85
CA ASP A 81 1.81 32.72 19.52
C ASP A 81 0.96 33.45 20.57
N ASP A 82 0.69 32.78 21.70
CA ASP A 82 -0.09 33.28 22.82
C ASP A 82 0.47 32.73 24.15
N PRO A 83 0.85 33.59 25.12
CA PRO A 83 1.46 33.13 26.37
C PRO A 83 0.59 32.16 27.18
N SER A 84 -0.74 32.32 27.13
CA SER A 84 -1.66 31.42 27.83
C SER A 84 -1.70 30.06 27.14
N TRP A 85 -1.72 30.04 25.81
CA TRP A 85 -1.61 28.81 25.03
C TRP A 85 -0.30 28.06 25.34
N THR A 86 0.84 28.76 25.31
CA THR A 86 2.17 28.17 25.59
C THR A 86 2.23 27.54 26.98
N ARG A 87 1.71 28.24 28.00
CA ARG A 87 1.66 27.70 29.37
C ARG A 87 0.86 26.41 29.44
N HIS A 88 -0.35 26.38 28.86
CA HIS A 88 -1.17 25.18 28.86
C HIS A 88 -0.55 24.02 28.07
N HIS A 89 0.14 24.31 26.97
CA HIS A 89 0.88 23.30 26.21
C HIS A 89 2.01 22.68 27.03
N GLN A 90 2.79 23.47 27.77
CA GLN A 90 3.86 22.97 28.63
C GLN A 90 3.35 22.05 29.74
N GLU A 91 2.24 22.42 30.42
CA GLU A 91 1.60 21.58 31.43
C GLU A 91 1.11 20.26 30.82
N LEU A 92 0.51 20.32 29.63
CA LEU A 92 0.01 19.15 28.92
C LEU A 92 1.14 18.18 28.54
N LEU A 93 2.29 18.68 28.08
CA LEU A 93 3.47 17.87 27.78
C LEU A 93 4.01 17.16 29.03
N ALA A 94 4.02 17.83 30.18
CA ALA A 94 4.47 17.26 31.44
C ALA A 94 3.60 16.09 31.93
N MET A 95 2.32 16.06 31.53
CA MET A 95 1.36 15.02 31.94
C MET A 95 1.50 13.69 31.20
N GLN A 96 2.29 13.61 30.12
CA GLN A 96 2.45 12.41 29.29
C GLN A 96 1.10 11.78 28.89
N GLN A 97 0.30 12.53 28.14
CA GLN A 97 -1.06 12.13 27.74
C GLN A 97 -1.16 10.68 27.24
N ASP A 98 -2.12 9.93 27.80
CA ASP A 98 -2.46 8.59 27.31
C ASP A 98 -3.28 8.68 26.00
N PRO A 99 -2.75 8.18 24.88
CA PRO A 99 -3.49 8.15 23.61
C PRO A 99 -4.69 7.21 23.64
N GLY A 100 -4.66 6.15 24.44
CA GLY A 100 -5.78 5.23 24.60
C GLY A 100 -6.99 5.97 25.14
N TYR A 101 -6.77 6.83 26.12
CA TYR A 101 -7.80 7.70 26.66
C TYR A 101 -8.43 8.64 25.63
N LEU A 102 -7.61 9.34 24.83
CA LEU A 102 -8.12 10.22 23.75
C LEU A 102 -8.91 9.42 22.71
N SER A 103 -8.46 8.19 22.38
CA SER A 103 -9.17 7.33 21.44
C SER A 103 -10.57 6.96 21.92
N VAL A 104 -10.77 6.72 23.23
CA VAL A 104 -12.08 6.43 23.81
C VAL A 104 -12.99 7.66 23.72
N ILE A 105 -12.50 8.86 24.04
CA ILE A 105 -13.31 10.08 23.90
C ILE A 105 -13.70 10.28 22.44
N ILE A 106 -12.75 10.19 21.52
CA ILE A 106 -12.99 10.32 20.08
C ILE A 106 -14.07 9.34 19.62
N ARG A 107 -14.00 8.07 20.03
CA ARG A 107 -14.89 7.03 19.52
C ARG A 107 -16.27 7.01 20.16
N ASP A 108 -16.33 7.23 21.46
CA ASP A 108 -17.47 6.81 22.26
C ASP A 108 -18.24 8.00 22.86
N SER A 109 -17.60 9.17 23.04
CA SER A 109 -18.25 10.33 23.65
C SER A 109 -19.37 10.88 22.77
N GLN A 110 -20.59 10.94 23.31
CA GLN A 110 -21.74 11.60 22.66
C GLN A 110 -21.52 13.11 22.44
N HIS A 111 -20.62 13.75 23.19
CA HIS A 111 -20.40 15.20 23.17
C HIS A 111 -19.43 15.61 22.05
N VAL A 112 -19.97 16.27 21.01
CA VAL A 112 -19.21 16.76 19.84
C VAL A 112 -18.01 17.62 20.25
N THR A 113 -18.20 18.50 21.23
CA THR A 113 -17.15 19.40 21.73
C THR A 113 -15.98 18.62 22.33
N ASP A 114 -16.25 17.57 23.09
CA ASP A 114 -15.20 16.76 23.70
C ASP A 114 -14.42 15.97 22.66
N ARG A 115 -15.11 15.39 21.66
CA ARG A 115 -14.46 14.72 20.53
C ARG A 115 -13.58 15.68 19.72
N ARG A 116 -14.08 16.88 19.44
CA ARG A 116 -13.35 17.93 18.71
C ARG A 116 -12.07 18.34 19.45
N ILE A 117 -12.16 18.51 20.76
CA ILE A 117 -11.00 18.81 21.62
C ILE A 117 -10.04 17.61 21.70
N ALA A 118 -10.56 16.38 21.73
CA ALA A 118 -9.72 15.18 21.73
C ALA A 118 -8.94 15.02 20.42
N PHE A 119 -9.57 15.28 19.26
CA PHE A 119 -8.87 15.32 17.97
C PHE A 119 -7.80 16.42 17.93
N TYR A 120 -8.08 17.60 18.52
CA TYR A 120 -7.07 18.64 18.67
C TYR A 120 -5.90 18.16 19.56
N GLY A 121 -6.21 17.55 20.71
CA GLY A 121 -5.24 17.00 21.66
C GLY A 121 -4.37 15.88 21.09
N ALA A 122 -4.90 15.10 20.15
CA ALA A 122 -4.21 13.96 19.54
C ALA A 122 -2.84 14.32 18.94
N PHE A 123 -2.68 15.54 18.42
CA PHE A 123 -1.42 16.00 17.81
C PHE A 123 -0.34 16.41 18.82
N TYR A 124 -0.66 16.42 20.12
CA TYR A 124 0.27 16.73 21.20
C TYR A 124 0.62 15.50 22.06
N VAL A 125 0.26 14.30 21.59
CA VAL A 125 0.71 13.05 22.20
C VAL A 125 2.20 12.88 21.91
N PRO A 126 3.03 12.50 22.91
CA PRO A 126 4.49 12.50 22.76
C PRO A 126 5.05 11.45 21.79
N VAL A 127 4.29 10.38 21.54
CA VAL A 127 4.71 9.26 20.69
C VAL A 127 4.03 9.36 19.32
N VAL A 128 4.82 9.50 18.26
CA VAL A 128 4.34 9.76 16.89
C VAL A 128 3.45 8.64 16.37
N GLU A 129 3.77 7.38 16.64
CA GLU A 129 2.97 6.20 16.27
C GLU A 129 1.54 6.29 16.81
N HIS A 130 1.37 6.85 18.01
CA HIS A 130 0.07 7.03 18.62
C HIS A 130 -0.73 8.13 17.94
N VAL A 131 -0.07 9.21 17.48
CA VAL A 131 -0.72 10.23 16.65
C VAL A 131 -1.20 9.63 15.33
N PHE A 132 -0.38 8.82 14.67
CA PHE A 132 -0.77 8.10 13.44
C PHE A 132 -1.98 7.21 13.66
N ASN A 133 -2.02 6.46 14.76
CA ASN A 133 -3.18 5.67 15.13
C ASN A 133 -4.43 6.55 15.32
N LEU A 134 -4.32 7.66 16.05
CA LEU A 134 -5.45 8.58 16.29
C LEU A 134 -5.95 9.26 15.00
N ILE A 135 -5.06 9.55 14.04
CA ILE A 135 -5.44 10.06 12.70
C ILE A 135 -6.39 9.08 11.99
N THR A 136 -6.21 7.77 12.16
CA THR A 136 -7.09 6.75 11.54
C THR A 136 -8.54 6.79 12.06
N HIS A 137 -8.81 7.49 13.16
CA HIS A 137 -10.15 7.69 13.69
C HIS A 137 -10.90 8.87 13.05
N ILE A 138 -10.24 9.78 12.34
CA ILE A 138 -10.88 10.96 11.72
C ILE A 138 -12.03 10.56 10.78
N PRO A 139 -11.91 9.53 9.92
CA PRO A 139 -13.02 9.08 9.09
C PRO A 139 -14.25 8.66 9.89
N GLY A 140 -14.07 8.24 11.14
CA GLY A 140 -15.11 7.82 12.08
C GLY A 140 -16.05 8.93 12.51
N GLU A 141 -15.50 10.10 12.83
CA GLU A 141 -16.23 11.21 13.41
C GLU A 141 -17.49 11.56 12.58
N PRO A 142 -18.69 11.57 13.16
CA PRO A 142 -19.92 11.86 12.41
C PRO A 142 -20.06 13.34 12.00
N VAL A 143 -19.51 14.29 12.74
CA VAL A 143 -19.66 15.74 12.46
C VAL A 143 -18.61 16.21 11.46
N ARG A 144 -19.07 16.72 10.30
CA ARG A 144 -18.20 17.10 9.17
C ARG A 144 -17.20 18.19 9.54
N GLU A 145 -17.65 19.21 10.26
CA GLU A 145 -16.83 20.36 10.65
C GLU A 145 -15.71 19.96 11.62
N VAL A 146 -15.90 18.87 12.37
CA VAL A 146 -14.84 18.30 13.23
C VAL A 146 -13.84 17.54 12.38
N ARG A 147 -14.31 16.75 11.39
CA ARG A 147 -13.43 16.06 10.44
C ARG A 147 -12.57 17.03 9.65
N GLU A 148 -13.15 18.09 9.10
CA GLU A 148 -12.44 19.08 8.28
C GLU A 148 -11.25 19.68 9.04
N GLU A 149 -11.48 20.08 10.29
CA GLU A 149 -10.45 20.61 11.16
C GLU A 149 -9.36 19.59 11.54
N ALA A 150 -9.76 18.34 11.80
CA ALA A 150 -8.82 17.28 12.16
C ALA A 150 -7.97 16.85 10.96
N PHE A 151 -8.57 16.75 9.77
CA PHE A 151 -7.89 16.41 8.53
C PHE A 151 -6.83 17.45 8.13
N LEU A 152 -7.11 18.74 8.31
CA LEU A 152 -6.13 19.80 8.05
C LEU A 152 -4.89 19.64 8.94
N ARG A 153 -5.09 19.42 10.24
CA ARG A 153 -3.98 19.18 11.18
C ARG A 153 -3.24 17.87 10.88
N ALA A 154 -3.97 16.82 10.48
CA ALA A 154 -3.37 15.56 10.09
C ALA A 154 -2.44 15.71 8.88
N VAL A 155 -2.82 16.48 7.86
CA VAL A 155 -1.95 16.72 6.70
C VAL A 155 -0.65 17.41 7.10
N GLU A 156 -0.72 18.42 7.95
CA GLU A 156 0.45 19.19 8.41
C GLU A 156 1.37 18.33 9.29
N TYR A 157 0.78 17.52 10.18
CA TYR A 157 1.53 16.56 10.98
C TYR A 157 2.21 15.49 10.11
N LEU A 158 1.49 14.93 9.14
CA LEU A 158 2.02 13.95 8.20
C LEU A 158 3.14 14.55 7.33
N ALA A 159 3.06 15.84 6.95
CA ALA A 159 4.11 16.48 6.16
C ALA A 159 5.48 16.46 6.84
N VAL A 160 5.51 16.44 8.18
CA VAL A 160 6.74 16.38 8.98
C VAL A 160 7.22 14.95 9.24
N HIS A 161 6.32 14.00 9.44
CA HIS A 161 6.68 12.65 9.94
C HIS A 161 6.55 11.54 8.89
N PHE A 162 5.63 11.66 7.94
CA PHE A 162 5.25 10.55 7.07
C PHE A 162 6.35 10.10 6.11
N SER A 163 7.21 11.04 5.71
CA SER A 163 8.38 10.85 4.87
C SER A 163 9.67 10.55 5.66
N ARG A 164 9.60 10.37 6.98
CA ARG A 164 10.77 10.01 7.78
C ARG A 164 11.14 8.54 7.56
N ARG A 165 12.43 8.31 7.36
CA ARG A 165 13.02 6.98 7.20
C ARG A 165 13.59 6.54 8.54
N ASN A 166 13.50 5.24 8.82
CA ASN A 166 14.11 4.63 9.99
C ASN A 166 15.63 4.65 9.82
N ASP A 167 16.32 5.26 10.78
CA ASP A 167 17.76 5.46 10.84
C ASP A 167 18.48 4.39 11.69
N GLY A 168 17.74 3.41 12.22
CA GLY A 168 18.24 2.43 13.20
C GLY A 168 19.49 1.64 12.78
N ASP A 169 20.11 0.98 13.76
CA ASP A 169 21.34 0.21 13.54
C ASP A 169 21.06 -1.19 12.98
N LEU A 170 21.63 -1.50 11.82
CA LEU A 170 21.55 -2.81 11.16
C LEU A 170 21.99 -3.97 12.10
N GLU A 171 22.90 -3.74 13.03
CA GLU A 171 23.39 -4.75 13.98
C GLU A 171 22.37 -5.10 15.07
N GLU A 172 21.61 -4.11 15.55
CA GLU A 172 20.53 -4.32 16.51
C GLU A 172 19.36 -5.07 15.85
N TRP A 173 19.05 -4.74 14.59
CA TRP A 173 18.00 -5.42 13.81
C TRP A 173 18.29 -6.89 13.50
N ARG A 174 19.57 -7.29 13.35
CA ARG A 174 19.94 -8.70 13.18
C ARG A 174 19.55 -9.57 14.38
N ARG A 175 19.29 -8.94 15.55
CA ARG A 175 18.94 -9.62 16.80
C ARG A 175 17.43 -9.64 17.06
N LEU A 176 16.64 -8.86 16.33
CA LEU A 176 15.20 -8.79 16.49
C LEU A 176 14.53 -9.88 15.63
N GLU A 177 14.14 -10.98 16.27
CA GLU A 177 13.23 -11.95 15.67
C GLU A 177 11.83 -11.35 15.53
N VAL A 178 11.18 -11.67 14.41
CA VAL A 178 9.78 -11.39 13.99
C VAL A 178 8.93 -10.60 14.99
N GLY A 179 8.46 -9.41 14.57
CA GLY A 179 7.60 -8.55 15.37
C GLY A 179 6.21 -9.17 15.63
N PRO A 180 5.41 -8.58 16.54
CA PRO A 180 4.04 -9.02 16.79
C PRO A 180 3.23 -9.12 15.49
N ALA A 181 2.38 -10.15 15.41
CA ALA A 181 1.61 -10.54 14.22
C ALA A 181 2.41 -11.07 13.02
N GLY A 182 3.66 -11.51 13.21
CA GLY A 182 4.44 -12.09 12.11
C GLY A 182 4.99 -11.06 11.13
N THR A 183 4.91 -9.77 11.48
CA THR A 183 5.40 -8.68 10.65
C THR A 183 6.91 -8.58 10.78
N ARG A 184 7.59 -8.46 9.65
CA ARG A 184 9.04 -8.23 9.63
C ARG A 184 9.31 -6.90 10.35
N PRO A 185 10.27 -6.85 11.27
CA PRO A 185 10.68 -5.60 11.89
C PRO A 185 11.07 -4.51 10.85
N PRO A 186 10.77 -3.23 11.11
CA PRO A 186 11.16 -2.14 10.20
C PRO A 186 12.69 -2.06 10.14
N ARG A 187 13.27 -2.04 8.95
CA ARG A 187 14.73 -1.96 8.75
C ARG A 187 15.19 -0.53 8.50
N PRO A 188 16.51 -0.29 8.57
CA PRO A 188 17.08 0.99 8.17
C PRO A 188 16.74 1.29 6.71
N GLY A 189 16.24 2.49 6.46
CA GLY A 189 15.70 2.89 5.15
C GLY A 189 14.24 2.48 4.89
N ASP A 190 13.61 1.67 5.75
CA ASP A 190 12.14 1.53 5.75
C ASP A 190 11.53 2.84 6.29
N TRP A 191 10.23 3.06 6.06
CA TRP A 191 9.55 4.22 6.64
C TRP A 191 9.37 4.05 8.14
N SER A 192 9.62 5.10 8.91
CA SER A 192 9.46 5.06 10.37
C SER A 192 8.00 4.87 10.77
N PHE A 193 7.06 5.41 9.98
CA PHE A 193 5.63 5.39 10.29
C PHE A 193 4.80 4.97 9.09
N ALA A 194 3.69 4.30 9.35
CA ALA A 194 2.73 3.86 8.34
C ALA A 194 1.32 4.35 8.70
N LEU A 195 0.61 4.86 7.69
CA LEU A 195 -0.79 5.26 7.80
C LEU A 195 -1.65 4.17 7.14
N ASP A 196 -2.62 3.62 7.86
CA ASP A 196 -3.56 2.64 7.29
C ASP A 196 -4.64 3.37 6.45
N PRO A 197 -4.74 3.14 5.13
CA PRO A 197 -5.78 3.75 4.31
C PRO A 197 -7.18 3.14 4.51
N ALA A 198 -7.30 1.97 5.16
CA ALA A 198 -8.56 1.23 5.22
C ALA A 198 -9.73 2.01 5.88
N PRO A 199 -9.56 2.71 7.03
CA PRO A 199 -10.65 3.48 7.64
C PRO A 199 -11.15 4.63 6.74
N PHE A 200 -10.26 5.24 5.97
CA PHE A 200 -10.59 6.29 5.01
C PHE A 200 -11.34 5.71 3.80
N ALA A 201 -10.90 4.55 3.30
CA ALA A 201 -11.57 3.82 2.22
C ALA A 201 -13.01 3.41 2.59
N ALA A 202 -13.24 3.05 3.86
CA ALA A 202 -14.58 2.77 4.37
C ALA A 202 -15.49 4.01 4.24
N LEU A 203 -15.02 5.19 4.68
CA LEU A 203 -15.76 6.45 4.53
C LEU A 203 -16.03 6.81 3.05
N LEU A 204 -15.07 6.57 2.15
CA LEU A 204 -15.28 6.78 0.72
C LEU A 204 -16.46 5.94 0.16
N THR A 205 -16.67 4.75 0.72
CA THR A 205 -17.71 3.81 0.28
C THR A 205 -19.10 4.22 0.81
N ILE A 206 -19.20 4.53 2.10
CA ILE A 206 -20.49 4.77 2.79
C ILE A 206 -20.88 6.26 2.87
N GLY A 207 -19.96 7.18 2.58
CA GLY A 207 -20.15 8.61 2.80
C GLY A 207 -20.98 9.31 1.72
N GLU A 208 -21.50 10.47 2.08
CA GLU A 208 -22.07 11.43 1.13
C GLU A 208 -20.98 12.07 0.27
N ASP A 209 -21.36 12.72 -0.83
CA ASP A 209 -20.44 13.31 -1.79
C ASP A 209 -19.43 14.30 -1.17
N ALA A 210 -19.85 15.09 -0.18
CA ALA A 210 -18.94 15.99 0.53
C ALA A 210 -17.84 15.21 1.29
N ASP A 211 -18.21 14.10 1.94
CA ASP A 211 -17.28 13.30 2.74
C ASP A 211 -16.35 12.48 1.83
N ARG A 212 -16.87 11.99 0.71
CA ARG A 212 -16.07 11.35 -0.34
C ARG A 212 -15.00 12.29 -0.87
N ARG A 213 -15.36 13.53 -1.20
CA ARG A 213 -14.39 14.55 -1.64
C ARG A 213 -13.33 14.83 -0.59
N GLN A 214 -13.73 14.93 0.67
CA GLN A 214 -12.81 15.16 1.78
C GLN A 214 -11.77 14.04 1.89
N VAL A 215 -12.19 12.77 1.81
CA VAL A 215 -11.26 11.63 1.82
C VAL A 215 -10.35 11.63 0.59
N LEU A 216 -10.89 11.88 -0.60
CA LEU A 216 -10.08 11.92 -1.83
C LEU A 216 -9.03 13.04 -1.77
N TRP A 217 -9.39 14.21 -1.26
CA TRP A 217 -8.47 15.31 -0.99
C TRP A 217 -7.39 14.90 0.02
N PHE A 218 -7.76 14.24 1.12
CA PHE A 218 -6.81 13.82 2.14
C PHE A 218 -5.80 12.80 1.58
N PHE A 219 -6.26 11.78 0.86
CA PHE A 219 -5.38 10.82 0.21
C PHE A 219 -4.43 11.49 -0.78
N ALA A 220 -4.94 12.45 -1.55
CA ALA A 220 -4.13 13.21 -2.47
C ALA A 220 -2.99 13.96 -1.78
N ARG A 221 -3.28 14.65 -0.67
CA ARG A 221 -2.24 15.31 0.15
C ARG A 221 -1.24 14.30 0.70
N CYS A 222 -1.70 13.15 1.16
CA CYS A 222 -0.80 12.09 1.66
C CYS A 222 0.12 11.56 0.56
N VAL A 223 -0.37 11.41 -0.67
CA VAL A 223 0.44 10.99 -1.83
C VAL A 223 1.44 12.07 -2.25
N ASP A 224 1.07 13.35 -2.17
CA ASP A 224 2.01 14.46 -2.41
C ASP A 224 3.16 14.46 -1.39
N ILE A 225 2.87 14.15 -0.12
CA ILE A 225 3.87 14.05 0.95
C ILE A 225 4.76 12.81 0.76
N ARG A 226 4.15 11.65 0.46
CA ARG A 226 4.84 10.37 0.36
C ARG A 226 4.36 9.59 -0.86
N ARG A 227 5.13 9.65 -1.93
CA ARG A 227 4.69 9.18 -3.25
C ARG A 227 4.37 7.68 -3.32
N ASP A 228 5.15 6.85 -2.63
CA ASP A 228 4.92 5.40 -2.64
C ASP A 228 3.68 4.96 -1.86
N PHE A 229 3.11 5.84 -1.03
CA PHE A 229 1.79 5.64 -0.42
C PHE A 229 0.67 5.54 -1.47
N ALA A 230 0.90 6.02 -2.70
CA ALA A 230 -0.05 5.83 -3.82
C ALA A 230 -0.43 4.36 -4.01
N ARG A 231 0.51 3.42 -3.77
CA ARG A 231 0.22 1.98 -3.80
C ARG A 231 -0.76 1.61 -2.70
N ASP A 232 -0.49 1.95 -1.46
CA ASP A 232 -1.37 1.57 -0.33
C ASP A 232 -2.79 2.12 -0.53
N VAL A 233 -2.89 3.38 -0.94
CA VAL A 233 -4.19 4.01 -1.24
C VAL A 233 -4.87 3.29 -2.40
N LEU A 234 -4.22 3.15 -3.56
CA LEU A 234 -4.84 2.52 -4.72
C LEU A 234 -5.25 1.08 -4.43
N ASN A 235 -4.46 0.32 -3.66
CA ASN A 235 -4.84 -1.02 -3.22
C ASN A 235 -6.13 -1.01 -2.39
N ALA A 236 -6.28 -0.04 -1.48
CA ALA A 236 -7.44 0.08 -0.61
C ALA A 236 -8.71 0.54 -1.34
N ILE A 237 -8.60 1.43 -2.34
CA ILE A 237 -9.77 2.05 -2.99
C ILE A 237 -9.98 1.69 -4.46
N ARG A 238 -9.20 0.76 -5.05
CA ARG A 238 -9.25 0.44 -6.50
C ARG A 238 -10.67 0.28 -7.05
N PRO A 239 -11.55 -0.55 -6.45
CA PRO A 239 -12.89 -0.77 -6.99
C PRO A 239 -13.74 0.51 -6.92
N THR A 240 -13.67 1.22 -5.80
CA THR A 240 -14.41 2.46 -5.56
C THR A 240 -13.94 3.56 -6.50
N LEU A 241 -12.62 3.73 -6.68
CA LEU A 241 -12.05 4.73 -7.57
C LEU A 241 -12.47 4.51 -9.02
N LYS A 242 -12.51 3.25 -9.49
CA LYS A 242 -13.03 2.89 -10.81
C LYS A 242 -14.48 3.33 -10.99
N THR A 243 -15.35 3.05 -10.01
CA THR A 243 -16.76 3.44 -10.05
C THR A 243 -16.93 4.96 -10.07
N LEU A 244 -16.18 5.69 -9.23
CA LEU A 244 -16.25 7.15 -9.17
C LEU A 244 -15.81 7.81 -10.49
N LEU A 245 -14.77 7.27 -11.13
CA LEU A 245 -14.27 7.76 -12.42
C LEU A 245 -15.20 7.42 -13.59
N ALA A 246 -15.87 6.26 -13.54
CA ALA A 246 -16.81 5.82 -14.57
C ALA A 246 -18.12 6.62 -14.58
N GLY A 247 -18.51 7.19 -13.43
CA GLY A 247 -19.76 7.93 -13.27
C GLY A 247 -19.82 9.27 -14.02
N ASP A 248 -20.96 9.94 -13.92
CA ASP A 248 -21.21 11.24 -14.54
C ASP A 248 -20.32 12.37 -13.98
N PRO A 249 -20.14 13.47 -14.73
CA PRO A 249 -19.42 14.64 -14.25
C PRO A 249 -19.99 15.13 -12.92
N SER A 250 -19.18 15.05 -11.86
CA SER A 250 -19.55 15.49 -10.52
C SER A 250 -18.32 16.02 -9.77
N PRO A 251 -18.53 16.81 -8.70
CA PRO A 251 -17.43 17.23 -7.82
C PRO A 251 -16.66 16.05 -7.21
N VAL A 252 -17.29 14.91 -6.96
CA VAL A 252 -16.61 13.69 -6.48
C VAL A 252 -15.73 13.10 -7.56
N ARG A 253 -16.23 13.01 -8.80
CA ARG A 253 -15.43 12.54 -9.94
C ARG A 253 -14.22 13.43 -10.20
N ALA A 254 -14.38 14.75 -10.07
CA ALA A 254 -13.27 15.69 -10.17
C ALA A 254 -12.21 15.45 -9.08
N ALA A 255 -12.61 15.23 -7.83
CA ALA A 255 -11.69 14.88 -6.74
C ALA A 255 -11.01 13.51 -6.95
N ALA A 256 -11.72 12.52 -7.50
CA ALA A 256 -11.17 11.21 -7.84
C ALA A 256 -10.12 11.30 -8.94
N ARG A 257 -10.38 12.14 -9.95
CA ARG A 257 -9.42 12.48 -11.01
C ARG A 257 -8.19 13.17 -10.44
N ASP A 258 -8.37 14.14 -9.55
CA ASP A 258 -7.29 14.89 -8.90
C ASP A 258 -6.40 13.97 -8.03
N LEU A 259 -6.98 12.96 -7.38
CA LEU A 259 -6.21 11.90 -6.73
C LEU A 259 -5.44 11.05 -7.74
N LEU A 260 -6.07 10.63 -8.84
CA LEU A 260 -5.43 9.82 -9.88
C LEU A 260 -4.24 10.54 -10.52
N ASP A 261 -4.36 11.85 -10.76
CA ASP A 261 -3.28 12.70 -11.25
C ASP A 261 -2.03 12.65 -10.34
N ARG A 262 -2.27 12.66 -9.03
CA ARG A 262 -1.23 12.53 -8.01
C ARG A 262 -0.74 11.10 -7.82
N MET A 263 -1.45 10.08 -8.30
CA MET A 263 -0.98 8.69 -8.25
C MET A 263 -0.15 8.31 -9.48
N ASP A 264 -0.40 8.93 -10.62
CA ASP A 264 0.24 8.64 -11.91
C ASP A 264 1.76 8.83 -11.88
N PRO A 265 2.55 7.74 -11.84
CA PRO A 265 3.99 7.82 -11.60
C PRO A 265 4.76 8.41 -12.79
N ASP A 266 4.16 8.48 -13.98
CA ASP A 266 4.78 9.07 -15.16
C ASP A 266 4.28 10.49 -15.42
N ALA A 267 5.16 11.47 -15.20
CA ALA A 267 4.90 12.87 -15.55
C ALA A 267 4.69 13.10 -17.06
N LYS A 268 5.10 12.15 -17.92
CA LYS A 268 4.97 12.20 -19.38
C LYS A 268 3.76 11.44 -19.91
N SER A 269 3.00 10.77 -19.06
CA SER A 269 1.79 10.06 -19.48
C SER A 269 0.82 11.05 -20.16
N THR A 270 0.18 10.61 -21.24
CA THR A 270 -0.89 11.42 -21.84
C THR A 270 -2.10 11.34 -20.92
N ARG A 271 -2.28 12.41 -20.14
CA ARG A 271 -3.42 12.57 -19.24
C ARG A 271 -4.68 12.85 -20.06
N PRO A 272 -5.82 12.20 -19.76
CA PRO A 272 -7.09 12.53 -20.41
C PRO A 272 -7.43 14.02 -20.24
N ALA A 273 -8.19 14.62 -21.17
CA ALA A 273 -8.67 15.99 -21.02
C ALA A 273 -9.58 16.15 -19.79
N ALA A 274 -9.82 17.38 -19.32
CA ALA A 274 -10.61 17.63 -18.11
C ALA A 274 -12.08 17.15 -18.24
N ASP A 275 -12.62 17.19 -19.46
CA ASP A 275 -13.95 16.76 -19.88
C ASP A 275 -13.99 15.31 -20.40
N ALA A 276 -12.90 14.55 -20.24
CA ALA A 276 -12.82 13.17 -20.68
C ALA A 276 -13.99 12.31 -20.14
N SER A 277 -14.40 11.37 -20.97
CA SER A 277 -15.44 10.39 -20.63
C SER A 277 -15.02 9.49 -19.49
N GLY A 278 -15.98 8.88 -18.79
CA GLY A 278 -15.70 7.92 -17.72
C GLY A 278 -14.86 6.73 -18.21
N THR A 279 -15.08 6.29 -19.45
CA THR A 279 -14.29 5.21 -20.07
C THR A 279 -12.81 5.58 -20.23
N GLU A 280 -12.52 6.81 -20.68
CA GLU A 280 -11.14 7.29 -20.82
C GLU A 280 -10.43 7.42 -19.46
N LEU A 281 -11.14 7.91 -18.44
CA LEU A 281 -10.63 8.01 -17.07
C LEU A 281 -10.35 6.64 -16.46
N VAL A 282 -11.24 5.67 -16.67
CA VAL A 282 -11.03 4.28 -16.23
C VAL A 282 -9.84 3.65 -16.95
N ALA A 283 -9.70 3.87 -18.27
CA ALA A 283 -8.53 3.39 -19.00
C ALA A 283 -7.23 4.01 -18.49
N TRP A 284 -7.25 5.29 -18.09
CA TRP A 284 -6.12 5.93 -17.43
C TRP A 284 -5.81 5.30 -16.07
N LEU A 285 -6.84 5.06 -15.24
CA LEU A 285 -6.68 4.33 -13.98
C LEU A 285 -6.02 2.96 -14.18
N MET A 286 -6.42 2.20 -15.20
CA MET A 286 -5.82 0.87 -15.46
C MET A 286 -4.34 0.96 -15.83
N ARG A 287 -3.90 2.04 -16.52
CA ARG A 287 -2.47 2.28 -16.77
C ARG A 287 -1.71 2.59 -15.49
N VAL A 288 -2.23 3.53 -14.69
CA VAL A 288 -1.62 3.88 -13.39
C VAL A 288 -1.57 2.66 -12.46
N ASP A 289 -2.63 1.84 -12.44
CA ASP A 289 -2.66 0.58 -11.70
C ASP A 289 -1.57 -0.38 -12.18
N HIS A 290 -1.42 -0.55 -13.49
CA HIS A 290 -0.38 -1.39 -14.06
C HIS A 290 1.04 -0.90 -13.70
N GLU A 291 1.28 0.41 -13.72
CA GLU A 291 2.59 0.99 -13.41
C GLU A 291 2.92 0.95 -11.91
N LEU A 292 1.93 1.19 -11.05
CA LEU A 292 2.11 1.08 -9.60
C LEU A 292 2.21 -0.39 -9.15
N PHE A 293 1.51 -1.29 -9.83
CA PHE A 293 1.41 -2.72 -9.53
C PHE A 293 1.78 -3.58 -10.73
N PRO A 294 3.03 -3.50 -11.23
CA PRO A 294 3.41 -4.28 -12.39
C PRO A 294 3.21 -5.76 -12.08
N PRO A 295 2.67 -6.56 -13.02
CA PRO A 295 2.42 -7.97 -12.76
C PRO A 295 3.72 -8.78 -12.63
N ILE A 296 4.82 -8.25 -13.15
CA ILE A 296 6.17 -8.79 -12.98
C ILE A 296 6.94 -7.80 -12.10
N ARG A 297 7.18 -8.14 -10.84
CA ARG A 297 7.77 -7.23 -9.85
C ARG A 297 9.15 -7.68 -9.45
N ARG A 298 10.16 -6.87 -9.75
CA ARG A 298 11.49 -7.06 -9.19
C ARG A 298 11.51 -6.50 -7.77
N ILE A 299 11.51 -7.40 -6.77
CA ILE A 299 11.58 -7.03 -5.35
C ILE A 299 13.02 -6.74 -4.94
N SER A 300 13.98 -7.48 -5.49
CA SER A 300 15.41 -7.27 -5.31
C SER A 300 16.20 -7.78 -6.52
N SER A 301 17.53 -7.71 -6.48
CA SER A 301 18.37 -8.28 -7.53
C SER A 301 18.20 -9.80 -7.69
N GLY A 302 17.78 -10.50 -6.62
CA GLY A 302 17.61 -11.95 -6.58
C GLY A 302 16.17 -12.42 -6.35
N LEU A 303 15.16 -11.55 -6.40
CA LEU A 303 13.76 -11.93 -6.22
C LEU A 303 12.83 -11.17 -7.17
N VAL A 304 12.04 -11.93 -7.92
CA VAL A 304 11.00 -11.46 -8.83
C VAL A 304 9.68 -12.14 -8.46
N GLU A 305 8.60 -11.37 -8.32
CA GLU A 305 7.25 -11.90 -8.19
C GLU A 305 6.53 -11.88 -9.54
N LEU A 306 5.82 -12.96 -9.85
CA LEU A 306 5.09 -13.18 -11.08
C LEU A 306 3.61 -13.33 -10.77
N TRP A 307 2.81 -12.34 -11.14
CA TRP A 307 1.37 -12.33 -10.99
C TRP A 307 0.69 -12.73 -12.32
N PRO A 308 -0.39 -13.52 -12.28
CA PRO A 308 -1.16 -13.86 -13.48
C PRO A 308 -1.59 -12.61 -14.26
N SER A 309 -1.25 -12.53 -15.54
CA SER A 309 -1.58 -11.40 -16.43
C SER A 309 -1.23 -11.71 -17.89
N ASP A 310 -1.81 -10.94 -18.82
CA ASP A 310 -1.48 -11.00 -20.25
C ASP A 310 0.01 -10.70 -20.52
N ASP A 311 0.63 -9.89 -19.65
CA ASP A 311 2.06 -9.57 -19.72
C ASP A 311 2.93 -10.77 -19.38
N LEU A 312 2.55 -11.54 -18.35
CA LEU A 312 3.21 -12.79 -18.02
C LEU A 312 3.03 -13.80 -19.17
N ASP A 313 1.84 -13.88 -19.76
CA ASP A 313 1.58 -14.74 -20.92
C ASP A 313 2.38 -14.31 -22.16
N ARG A 314 2.60 -13.00 -22.35
CA ARG A 314 3.52 -12.47 -23.38
C ARG A 314 4.97 -12.85 -23.10
N VAL A 315 5.44 -12.71 -21.84
CA VAL A 315 6.78 -13.16 -21.42
C VAL A 315 6.97 -14.65 -21.70
N VAL A 316 6.00 -15.49 -21.33
CA VAL A 316 6.07 -16.94 -21.57
C VAL A 316 6.15 -17.23 -23.07
N ARG A 317 5.27 -16.63 -23.90
CA ARG A 317 5.29 -16.85 -25.36
C ARG A 317 6.61 -16.42 -26.00
N VAL A 318 7.11 -15.23 -25.67
CA VAL A 318 8.38 -14.72 -26.22
C VAL A 318 9.55 -15.58 -25.74
N GLY A 319 9.57 -15.96 -24.46
CA GLY A 319 10.61 -16.81 -23.89
C GLY A 319 10.64 -18.20 -24.52
N GLU A 320 9.48 -18.83 -24.71
CA GLU A 320 9.41 -20.11 -25.42
C GLU A 320 9.90 -20.01 -26.86
N ALA A 321 9.48 -18.97 -27.60
CA ALA A 321 9.92 -18.75 -28.97
C ALA A 321 11.44 -18.50 -29.04
N ALA A 322 11.99 -17.72 -28.12
CA ALA A 322 13.42 -17.43 -28.06
C ALA A 322 14.25 -18.68 -27.77
N LEU A 323 13.79 -19.57 -26.88
CA LEU A 323 14.45 -20.83 -26.58
C LEU A 323 14.33 -21.84 -27.74
N GLN A 324 13.21 -21.87 -28.45
CA GLN A 324 13.00 -22.77 -29.60
C GLN A 324 13.86 -22.38 -30.81
N THR A 325 13.99 -21.09 -31.07
CA THR A 325 14.72 -20.56 -32.24
C THR A 325 16.21 -20.37 -31.98
N GLY A 326 16.65 -20.49 -30.73
CA GLY A 326 18.02 -20.17 -30.31
C GLY A 326 18.28 -18.66 -30.16
N ALA A 327 17.28 -17.79 -30.37
CA ALA A 327 17.42 -16.35 -30.20
C ALA A 327 17.73 -15.93 -28.74
N ALA A 328 17.43 -16.80 -27.76
CA ALA A 328 17.79 -16.55 -26.36
C ALA A 328 19.32 -16.52 -26.14
N GLY A 329 20.10 -17.24 -26.97
CA GLY A 329 21.56 -17.27 -26.90
C GLY A 329 22.15 -18.66 -27.14
N SER A 330 23.38 -18.86 -26.66
CA SER A 330 24.19 -20.05 -27.02
C SER A 330 24.74 -20.78 -25.80
N THR A 331 24.98 -22.08 -25.96
CA THR A 331 25.66 -22.88 -24.92
C THR A 331 27.11 -22.44 -24.77
N VAL A 332 27.54 -22.31 -23.52
CA VAL A 332 28.92 -21.97 -23.13
C VAL A 332 29.37 -22.89 -22.00
N ALA A 333 30.68 -23.10 -21.90
CA ALA A 333 31.33 -23.69 -20.73
C ALA A 333 32.53 -22.84 -20.32
N GLY A 334 32.84 -22.82 -19.03
CA GLY A 334 33.92 -21.99 -18.47
C GLY A 334 34.28 -22.37 -17.05
N LYS A 335 35.01 -21.48 -16.39
CA LYS A 335 35.31 -21.55 -14.95
C LYS A 335 34.92 -20.25 -14.28
N THR A 336 34.37 -20.33 -13.08
CA THR A 336 34.10 -19.19 -12.19
C THR A 336 35.39 -18.63 -11.61
N GLY A 337 35.31 -17.47 -10.95
CA GLY A 337 36.49 -16.82 -10.35
C GLY A 337 37.22 -17.65 -9.28
N ASP A 338 36.53 -18.61 -8.65
CA ASP A 338 37.10 -19.58 -7.70
C ASP A 338 37.63 -20.86 -8.38
N GLY A 339 37.52 -20.98 -9.71
CA GLY A 339 37.98 -22.12 -10.49
C GLY A 339 36.95 -23.24 -10.72
N SER A 340 35.74 -23.13 -10.17
CA SER A 340 34.68 -24.12 -10.38
C SER A 340 34.23 -24.15 -11.85
N ALA A 341 34.14 -25.35 -12.44
CA ALA A 341 33.70 -25.48 -13.83
C ALA A 341 32.18 -25.27 -13.93
N TYR A 342 31.73 -24.57 -14.97
CA TYR A 342 30.31 -24.41 -15.28
C TYR A 342 30.03 -24.69 -16.75
N ARG A 343 28.79 -25.07 -17.03
CA ARG A 343 28.20 -25.15 -18.37
C ARG A 343 26.77 -24.62 -18.29
N GLY A 344 26.34 -23.87 -19.30
CA GLY A 344 25.03 -23.25 -19.28
C GLY A 344 24.62 -22.60 -20.59
N LEU A 345 23.45 -21.98 -20.57
CA LEU A 345 22.94 -21.12 -21.64
C LEU A 345 23.36 -19.68 -21.37
N GLN A 346 24.22 -19.11 -22.21
CA GLN A 346 24.56 -17.69 -22.17
C GLN A 346 23.48 -16.88 -22.89
N ILE A 347 22.92 -15.90 -22.20
CA ILE A 347 21.98 -14.94 -22.77
C ILE A 347 22.77 -13.96 -23.65
N ALA A 348 22.51 -13.98 -24.95
CA ALA A 348 23.20 -13.10 -25.91
C ALA A 348 22.58 -11.69 -25.89
N GLU A 349 21.25 -11.62 -25.99
CA GLU A 349 20.45 -10.42 -25.95
C GLU A 349 19.20 -10.67 -25.09
N VAL A 350 18.67 -9.63 -24.45
CA VAL A 350 17.44 -9.73 -23.67
C VAL A 350 16.30 -9.09 -24.46
N LEU A 351 15.45 -9.93 -25.03
CA LEU A 351 14.29 -9.52 -25.83
C LEU A 351 13.19 -8.92 -24.96
N GLU A 352 12.47 -7.90 -25.44
CA GLU A 352 11.23 -7.45 -24.77
C GLU A 352 10.13 -8.52 -24.89
N PRO A 353 9.38 -8.88 -23.83
CA PRO A 353 9.39 -8.32 -22.47
C PRO A 353 10.20 -9.14 -21.43
N LEU A 354 11.17 -9.96 -21.85
CA LEU A 354 12.01 -10.77 -20.95
C LEU A 354 12.95 -9.93 -20.08
N ASP A 355 13.22 -8.69 -20.47
CA ASP A 355 13.98 -7.69 -19.71
C ASP A 355 13.38 -7.44 -18.32
N ARG A 356 12.07 -7.61 -18.18
CA ARG A 356 11.34 -7.48 -16.91
C ARG A 356 11.66 -8.58 -15.90
N LEU A 357 12.24 -9.71 -16.34
CA LEU A 357 12.66 -10.80 -15.47
C LEU A 357 13.99 -10.53 -14.76
N GLY A 358 14.67 -9.42 -15.06
CA GLY A 358 15.99 -9.12 -14.49
C GLY A 358 17.12 -9.96 -15.10
N LEU A 359 16.88 -10.55 -16.28
CA LEU A 359 17.91 -11.13 -17.13
C LEU A 359 18.78 -10.00 -17.73
N PHE A 360 20.03 -10.31 -18.05
CA PHE A 360 20.95 -9.35 -18.66
C PHE A 360 21.91 -10.05 -19.65
N PRO A 361 22.43 -9.34 -20.67
CA PRO A 361 23.37 -9.91 -21.63
C PRO A 361 24.63 -10.47 -20.95
N GLY A 362 25.09 -11.61 -21.41
CA GLY A 362 26.26 -12.32 -20.88
C GLY A 362 25.98 -13.21 -19.67
N MET A 363 24.79 -13.14 -19.05
CA MET A 363 24.35 -14.05 -17.99
C MET A 363 24.36 -15.50 -18.49
N VAL A 364 24.99 -16.41 -17.74
CA VAL A 364 25.01 -17.84 -18.07
C VAL A 364 24.11 -18.59 -17.11
N ILE A 365 22.94 -19.05 -17.56
CA ILE A 365 22.01 -19.86 -16.76
C ILE A 365 22.57 -21.28 -16.65
N THR A 366 22.89 -21.70 -15.43
CA THR A 366 23.54 -22.99 -15.15
C THR A 366 22.59 -24.03 -14.56
N ALA A 367 21.55 -23.60 -13.82
CA ALA A 367 20.55 -24.51 -13.28
C ALA A 367 19.22 -23.81 -13.00
N VAL A 368 18.14 -24.59 -12.93
CA VAL A 368 16.83 -24.15 -12.42
C VAL A 368 16.33 -25.15 -11.39
N ASN A 369 16.03 -24.67 -10.18
CA ASN A 369 15.65 -25.50 -9.03
C ASN A 369 16.65 -26.64 -8.76
N GLY A 370 17.95 -26.36 -8.90
CA GLY A 370 19.04 -27.32 -8.74
C GLY A 370 19.18 -28.33 -9.89
N VAL A 371 18.33 -28.28 -10.92
CA VAL A 371 18.46 -29.13 -12.12
C VAL A 371 19.38 -28.43 -13.13
N PRO A 372 20.51 -29.04 -13.52
CA PRO A 372 21.44 -28.43 -14.46
C PRO A 372 20.82 -28.12 -15.82
N VAL A 373 21.21 -26.98 -16.40
CA VAL A 373 20.80 -26.53 -17.72
C VAL A 373 22.02 -26.55 -18.63
N ALA A 374 22.01 -27.40 -19.67
CA ALA A 374 23.13 -27.51 -20.60
C ALA A 374 22.99 -26.63 -21.85
N ASP A 375 21.75 -26.35 -22.26
CA ASP A 375 21.41 -25.64 -23.50
C ASP A 375 19.95 -25.12 -23.45
N ALA A 376 19.54 -24.40 -24.49
CA ALA A 376 18.21 -23.81 -24.60
C ALA A 376 17.08 -24.86 -24.64
N VAL A 377 17.31 -26.00 -25.29
CA VAL A 377 16.32 -27.09 -25.40
C VAL A 377 16.10 -27.74 -24.04
N GLY A 378 17.17 -28.00 -23.30
CA GLY A 378 17.14 -28.49 -21.92
C GLY A 378 16.39 -27.55 -20.99
N LEU A 379 16.67 -26.25 -21.07
CA LEU A 379 15.95 -25.23 -20.29
C LEU A 379 14.45 -25.23 -20.60
N LEU A 380 14.07 -25.18 -21.88
CA LEU A 380 12.67 -25.16 -22.30
C LEU A 380 11.91 -26.41 -21.82
N ASN A 381 12.51 -27.58 -21.98
CA ASN A 381 11.92 -28.84 -21.54
C ASN A 381 11.75 -28.91 -20.02
N LEU A 382 12.72 -28.37 -19.27
CA LEU A 382 12.66 -28.28 -17.82
C LEU A 382 11.51 -27.35 -17.37
N LEU A 383 11.43 -26.15 -17.95
CA LEU A 383 10.37 -25.18 -17.64
C LEU A 383 8.98 -25.74 -17.95
N ARG A 384 8.78 -26.35 -19.13
CA ARG A 384 7.49 -26.95 -19.52
C ARG A 384 7.05 -28.07 -18.57
N ARG A 385 7.99 -28.90 -18.14
CA ARG A 385 7.73 -30.01 -17.20
C ARG A 385 7.32 -29.50 -15.81
N THR A 386 7.87 -28.38 -15.39
CA THR A 386 7.72 -27.83 -14.04
C THR A 386 6.61 -26.77 -13.94
N ALA A 387 6.17 -26.21 -15.06
CA ALA A 387 5.18 -25.14 -15.18
C ALA A 387 3.88 -25.35 -14.38
N ALA A 388 3.36 -26.57 -14.38
CA ALA A 388 2.08 -26.89 -13.74
C ALA A 388 2.17 -27.08 -12.22
N THR A 389 3.35 -27.44 -11.70
CA THR A 389 3.52 -27.89 -10.31
C THR A 389 4.37 -26.94 -9.47
N THR A 390 5.07 -26.01 -10.11
CA THR A 390 6.08 -25.18 -9.46
C THR A 390 5.54 -23.80 -9.14
N ARG A 391 5.59 -23.43 -7.86
CA ARG A 391 5.24 -22.08 -7.38
C ARG A 391 6.43 -21.12 -7.33
N SER A 392 7.66 -21.63 -7.37
CA SER A 392 8.88 -20.81 -7.37
C SER A 392 9.98 -21.43 -8.24
N TYR A 393 10.65 -20.61 -9.04
CA TYR A 393 11.83 -21.00 -9.81
C TYR A 393 13.06 -20.31 -9.25
N LEU A 394 14.01 -21.08 -8.71
CA LEU A 394 15.35 -20.60 -8.39
C LEU A 394 16.25 -20.81 -9.61
N VAL A 395 16.60 -19.73 -10.30
CA VAL A 395 17.49 -19.76 -11.47
C VAL A 395 18.89 -19.39 -11.02
N GLU A 396 19.81 -20.34 -11.08
CA GLU A 396 21.22 -20.15 -10.78
C GLU A 396 21.95 -19.73 -12.05
N TYR A 397 22.88 -18.78 -11.90
CA TYR A 397 23.62 -18.26 -13.04
C TYR A 397 25.04 -17.82 -12.66
N VAL A 398 25.89 -17.72 -13.68
CA VAL A 398 27.19 -17.08 -13.61
C VAL A 398 27.11 -15.73 -14.32
N GLY A 399 27.50 -14.66 -13.63
CA GLY A 399 27.55 -13.30 -14.20
C GLY A 399 28.79 -13.06 -15.07
N PRO A 400 28.84 -11.95 -15.84
CA PRO A 400 30.02 -11.51 -16.59
C PRO A 400 31.27 -11.32 -15.73
N ASP A 401 31.09 -11.05 -14.44
CA ASP A 401 32.15 -10.96 -13.42
C ASP A 401 32.59 -12.33 -12.88
N GLN A 402 32.12 -13.42 -13.50
CA GLN A 402 32.41 -14.82 -13.14
C GLN A 402 31.98 -15.21 -11.72
N ARG A 403 31.04 -14.46 -11.12
CA ARG A 403 30.43 -14.81 -9.83
C ARG A 403 29.16 -15.61 -10.02
N ILE A 404 28.93 -16.54 -9.10
CA ILE A 404 27.69 -17.31 -9.01
C ILE A 404 26.66 -16.47 -8.25
N ALA A 405 25.45 -16.41 -8.79
CA ALA A 405 24.31 -15.79 -8.13
C ALA A 405 23.02 -16.53 -8.52
N ALA A 406 21.90 -16.13 -7.94
CA ALA A 406 20.60 -16.70 -8.26
C ALA A 406 19.51 -15.62 -8.29
N ILE A 407 18.48 -15.87 -9.12
CA ILE A 407 17.23 -15.12 -9.12
C ILE A 407 16.11 -16.11 -8.79
N GLU A 408 15.36 -15.81 -7.73
CA GLU A 408 14.13 -16.52 -7.41
C GLU A 408 12.93 -15.84 -8.09
N TYR A 409 12.12 -16.61 -8.82
CA TYR A 409 10.89 -16.18 -9.44
C TYR A 409 9.69 -16.83 -8.74
N ARG A 410 8.93 -16.06 -7.95
CA ARG A 410 7.77 -16.55 -7.20
C ARG A 410 6.48 -16.27 -7.93
N ARG A 411 5.74 -17.31 -8.30
CA ARG A 411 4.38 -17.20 -8.84
C ARG A 411 3.40 -16.96 -7.69
N ARG A 412 2.58 -15.92 -7.82
CA ARG A 412 1.57 -15.53 -6.82
C ARG A 412 0.18 -16.06 -7.16
#